data_AF-A0A5E3XRI8-F1
#
_entry.id   AF-A0A5E3XRI8-F1
#
_cell.length_a   1.000
_cell.length_b   1.000
_cell.length_c   1.000
_cell.angle_alpha   90.00
_cell.angle_beta   90.00
_cell.angle_gamma   90.00
#
_symmetry.space_group_name_H-M   'P 1'
#
loop_
_entity.id
_entity.type
_entity.pdbx_description
1 polymer ?
#
loop_
_entity_poly.entity_id
_entity_poly.type
_entity_poly.pdbx_seq_one_letter_code
_entity_poly.pdbx_strand_id
1 'polypeptide(L)'
;MADCDVYERSNDAIRCALKKVTAIVRESGPDEYQRIMEQRASPHLEPLLDYFSQCAEVEITLGVHLQKQENLARDDPRVLRYYHTGAGYLQLRFLATQGIRVLLAAITENYVILEGNCFLPDGFYDDFNIPE
;
A
#
# COMPACT_ATOMS: atom_id res chain seq x y z
N MET A 1 25.66 3.18 -5.36
CA MET A 1 24.46 3.46 -6.19
C MET A 1 23.39 2.50 -5.71
N ALA A 2 22.43 2.99 -4.93
CA ALA A 2 21.35 2.15 -4.42
C ALA A 2 20.42 1.80 -5.57
N ASP A 3 20.55 0.57 -6.09
CA ASP A 3 19.46 -0.32 -6.46
C ASP A 3 18.09 0.35 -6.79
N CYS A 4 18.02 1.14 -7.87
CA CYS A 4 16.74 1.65 -8.38
C CYS A 4 15.73 0.51 -8.64
N ASP A 5 16.23 -0.67 -9.03
CA ASP A 5 15.46 -1.89 -9.29
C ASP A 5 14.71 -2.44 -8.05
N VAL A 6 15.20 -2.15 -6.84
CA VAL A 6 14.65 -2.70 -5.59
C VAL A 6 13.43 -1.89 -5.12
N TYR A 7 13.46 -0.57 -5.30
CA TYR A 7 12.35 0.32 -4.96
C TYR A 7 11.22 0.27 -6.00
N GLU A 8 11.56 0.06 -7.27
CA GLU A 8 10.59 -0.02 -8.38
C GLU A 8 9.58 -1.17 -8.17
N ARG A 9 10.03 -2.36 -7.75
CA ARG A 9 9.14 -3.49 -7.45
C ARG A 9 8.22 -3.25 -6.25
N SER A 10 8.70 -2.50 -5.26
CA SER A 10 7.92 -2.16 -4.07
C SER A 10 6.81 -1.16 -4.43
N ASN A 11 7.13 -0.19 -5.30
CA ASN A 11 6.16 0.73 -5.88
C ASN A 11 5.09 0.02 -6.72
N ASP A 12 5.47 -0.99 -7.50
CA ASP A 12 4.51 -1.78 -8.30
C ASP A 12 3.54 -2.57 -7.43
N ALA A 13 4.03 -3.22 -6.37
CA ALA A 13 3.22 -3.98 -5.43
C ALA A 13 2.15 -3.08 -4.78
N ILE A 14 2.60 -1.91 -4.35
CA ILE A 14 1.77 -0.85 -3.80
C ILE A 14 0.77 -0.29 -4.82
N ARG A 15 1.19 -0.05 -6.07
CA ARG A 15 0.33 0.43 -7.15
C ARG A 15 -0.79 -0.57 -7.44
N CYS A 16 -0.49 -1.87 -7.41
CA CYS A 16 -1.49 -2.94 -7.47
C CYS A 16 -2.45 -2.90 -6.29
N ALA A 17 -1.95 -2.63 -5.08
CA ALA A 17 -2.76 -2.47 -3.88
C ALA A 17 -3.74 -1.30 -4.00
N LEU A 18 -3.26 -0.16 -4.53
CA LEU A 18 -4.06 1.04 -4.76
C LEU A 18 -5.17 0.81 -5.80
N LYS A 19 -4.95 -0.02 -6.83
CA LYS A 19 -6.01 -0.39 -7.78
C LYS A 19 -7.19 -1.10 -7.12
N LYS A 20 -6.95 -1.89 -6.07
CA LYS A 20 -8.04 -2.51 -5.28
C LYS A 20 -8.81 -1.48 -4.47
N VAL A 21 -8.15 -0.44 -3.97
CA VAL A 21 -8.81 0.70 -3.31
C VAL A 21 -9.72 1.43 -4.31
N THR A 22 -9.24 1.67 -5.53
CA THR A 22 -10.03 2.34 -6.59
C THR A 22 -11.22 1.50 -7.04
N ALA A 23 -11.08 0.17 -7.08
CA ALA A 23 -12.19 -0.72 -7.43
C ALA A 23 -13.34 -0.62 -6.42
N ILE A 24 -13.04 -0.63 -5.11
CA ILE A 24 -14.05 -0.46 -4.04
C ILE A 24 -14.80 0.86 -4.22
N VAL A 25 -14.09 1.95 -4.53
CA VAL A 25 -14.71 3.26 -4.77
C VAL A 25 -15.60 3.26 -6.01
N ARG A 26 -15.16 2.62 -7.11
CA ARG A 26 -15.90 2.60 -8.38
C ARG A 26 -17.15 1.72 -8.37
N GLU A 27 -17.11 0.63 -7.62
CA GLU A 27 -18.22 -0.34 -7.55
C GLU A 27 -19.30 0.07 -6.55
N SER A 28 -19.01 1.06 -5.68
CA SER A 28 -19.96 1.57 -4.69
C SER A 28 -21.03 2.47 -5.33
N GLY A 29 -22.30 2.26 -4.99
CA GLY A 29 -23.36 3.23 -5.29
C GLY A 29 -23.17 4.55 -4.49
N PRO A 30 -23.82 5.66 -4.87
CA PRO A 30 -23.60 6.98 -4.24
C PRO A 30 -23.76 6.97 -2.70
N ASP A 31 -24.82 6.32 -2.21
CA ASP A 31 -25.11 6.23 -0.77
C ASP A 31 -24.12 5.32 -0.03
N GLU A 32 -23.63 4.27 -0.70
CA GLU A 32 -22.65 3.34 -0.13
C GLU A 32 -21.27 4.01 -0.07
N TYR A 33 -20.87 4.68 -1.14
CA TYR A 33 -19.64 5.47 -1.19
C TYR A 33 -19.59 6.50 -0.07
N GLN A 34 -20.69 7.24 0.14
CA GLN A 34 -20.76 8.24 1.21
C GLN A 34 -20.62 7.59 2.60
N ARG A 35 -21.26 6.44 2.84
CA ARG A 35 -21.10 5.70 4.10
C ARG A 35 -19.66 5.24 4.32
N ILE A 36 -18.99 4.72 3.29
CA ILE A 36 -17.60 4.28 3.38
C ILE A 36 -16.68 5.49 3.67
N MET A 37 -16.94 6.64 3.05
CA MET A 37 -16.19 7.90 3.25
C MET A 37 -16.31 8.47 4.66
N GLU A 38 -17.46 8.29 5.32
CA GLU A 38 -17.76 8.88 6.62
C GLU A 38 -17.48 7.94 7.81
N GLN A 39 -17.50 6.62 7.59
CA GLN A 39 -17.40 5.63 8.66
C GLN A 39 -15.96 5.13 8.90
N ARG A 40 -15.47 5.30 10.13
CA ARG A 40 -14.25 4.64 10.62
C ARG A 40 -14.48 3.14 10.76
N ALA A 41 -13.47 2.33 10.45
CA ALA A 41 -13.55 0.87 10.48
C ALA A 41 -14.82 0.34 9.79
N SER A 42 -15.16 0.91 8.63
CA SER A 42 -16.33 0.48 7.86
C SER A 42 -16.20 -1.01 7.53
N PRO A 43 -17.26 -1.83 7.76
CA PRO A 43 -17.25 -3.25 7.40
C PRO A 43 -16.96 -3.48 5.91
N HIS A 44 -17.34 -2.53 5.05
CA HIS A 44 -17.06 -2.57 3.61
C HIS A 44 -15.56 -2.53 3.29
N LEU A 45 -14.72 -2.12 4.25
CA LEU A 45 -13.27 -2.10 4.12
C LEU A 45 -12.60 -3.36 4.66
N GLU A 46 -13.31 -4.26 5.35
CA GLU A 46 -12.72 -5.51 5.87
C GLU A 46 -11.97 -6.31 4.80
N PRO A 47 -12.51 -6.52 3.58
CA PRO A 47 -11.77 -7.24 2.53
C PRO A 47 -10.46 -6.54 2.14
N LEU A 48 -10.42 -5.21 2.20
CA LEU A 48 -9.23 -4.41 1.92
C LEU A 48 -8.21 -4.52 3.07
N LEU A 49 -8.68 -4.47 4.31
CA LEU A 49 -7.84 -4.63 5.50
C LEU A 49 -7.19 -6.02 5.56
N ASP A 50 -7.96 -7.05 5.23
CA ASP A 50 -7.48 -8.42 5.16
C ASP A 50 -6.44 -8.58 4.05
N TYR A 51 -6.71 -8.01 2.88
CA TYR A 51 -5.76 -8.01 1.78
C TYR A 51 -4.43 -7.37 2.17
N PHE A 52 -4.44 -6.18 2.77
CA PHE A 52 -3.21 -5.54 3.24
C PHE A 52 -2.49 -6.36 4.32
N SER A 53 -3.24 -7.00 5.22
CA SER A 53 -2.67 -7.86 6.27
C SER A 53 -1.94 -9.07 5.66
N GLN A 54 -2.58 -9.74 4.69
CA GLN A 54 -2.02 -10.88 3.99
C GLN A 54 -0.76 -10.49 3.21
N CYS A 55 -0.80 -9.37 2.47
CA CYS A 55 0.37 -8.89 1.75
C CYS A 55 1.54 -8.56 2.69
N ALA A 56 1.27 -7.88 3.82
CA ALA A 56 2.29 -7.61 4.82
C ALA A 56 2.93 -8.88 5.38
N GLU A 57 2.11 -9.88 5.70
CA GLU A 57 2.57 -11.18 6.21
C GLU A 57 3.47 -11.91 5.20
N VAL A 58 3.07 -11.94 3.92
CA VAL A 58 3.85 -12.56 2.85
C VAL A 58 5.21 -11.89 2.70
N GLU A 59 5.24 -10.55 2.59
CA GLU A 59 6.49 -9.80 2.44
C GLU A 59 7.43 -10.03 3.63
N ILE A 60 6.93 -9.89 4.87
CA ILE A 60 7.72 -10.11 6.09
C ILE A 60 8.25 -11.56 6.15
N THR A 61 7.42 -12.54 5.79
CA THR A 61 7.82 -13.95 5.78
C THR A 61 8.94 -14.21 4.77
N LEU A 62 8.87 -13.61 3.58
CA LEU A 62 9.92 -13.71 2.56
C LEU A 62 11.22 -13.06 3.04
N GLY A 63 11.16 -11.89 3.69
CA GLY A 63 12.32 -11.26 4.32
C GLY A 63 12.98 -12.15 5.37
N VAL A 64 12.19 -12.71 6.29
CA VAL A 64 12.67 -13.65 7.33
C VAL A 64 13.27 -14.91 6.71
N HIS A 65 12.65 -15.44 5.66
CA HIS A 65 13.14 -16.63 4.96
C HIS A 65 14.50 -16.37 4.31
N LEU A 66 14.66 -15.22 3.65
CA LEU A 66 15.91 -14.81 3.01
C LEU A 66 17.04 -14.67 4.05
N GLN A 67 16.76 -14.08 5.22
CA GLN A 67 17.73 -14.01 6.32
C GLN A 67 18.16 -15.40 6.80
N LYS A 68 17.23 -16.35 6.91
CA LYS A 68 17.50 -17.69 7.43
C LYS A 68 18.22 -18.60 6.43
N GLN A 69 17.83 -18.56 5.16
CA GLN A 69 18.40 -19.44 4.14
C GLN A 69 19.73 -18.93 3.58
N GLU A 70 19.84 -17.62 3.36
CA GLU A 70 21.03 -17.00 2.76
C GLU A 70 21.98 -16.37 3.80
N ASN A 71 21.64 -16.45 5.10
CA ASN A 71 22.39 -15.85 6.20
C ASN A 71 22.66 -14.35 6.01
N LEU A 72 21.70 -13.65 5.43
CA LEU A 72 21.80 -12.22 5.16
C LEU A 72 21.41 -11.39 6.37
N ALA A 73 22.09 -10.26 6.53
CA ALA A 73 21.75 -9.27 7.53
C ALA A 73 20.40 -8.60 7.21
N ARG A 74 19.74 -8.06 8.23
CA ARG A 74 18.41 -7.43 8.08
C ARG A 74 18.45 -6.20 7.16
N ASP A 75 19.58 -5.49 7.17
CA ASP A 75 19.87 -4.30 6.39
C ASP A 75 20.46 -4.62 4.99
N ASP A 76 20.66 -5.90 4.65
CA ASP A 76 20.95 -6.28 3.26
C ASP A 76 19.80 -5.77 2.36
N PRO A 77 20.07 -5.03 1.28
CA PRO A 77 19.03 -4.43 0.44
C PRO A 77 17.95 -5.43 -0.02
N ARG A 78 18.33 -6.69 -0.27
CA ARG A 78 17.40 -7.73 -0.73
C ARG A 78 16.45 -8.18 0.37
N VAL A 79 16.88 -8.13 1.63
CA VAL A 79 16.06 -8.41 2.81
C VAL A 79 15.24 -7.18 3.18
N LEU A 80 15.90 -6.02 3.23
CA LEU A 80 15.34 -4.75 3.65
C LEU A 80 14.09 -4.38 2.83
N ARG A 81 14.12 -4.63 1.52
CA ARG A 81 12.97 -4.35 0.64
C ARG A 81 11.67 -5.02 1.12
N TYR A 82 11.75 -6.27 1.56
CA TYR A 82 10.59 -7.04 2.00
C TYR A 82 9.99 -6.43 3.28
N TYR A 83 10.86 -5.98 4.19
CA TYR A 83 10.42 -5.29 5.39
C TYR A 83 9.82 -3.91 5.07
N HIS A 84 10.40 -3.17 4.12
CA HIS A 84 9.85 -1.89 3.68
C HIS A 84 8.48 -2.06 3.02
N THR A 85 8.33 -3.00 2.09
CA THR A 85 7.04 -3.28 1.43
C THR A 85 6.00 -3.76 2.45
N GLY A 86 6.38 -4.68 3.34
CA GLY A 86 5.50 -5.15 4.41
C GLY A 86 5.05 -4.02 5.35
N ALA A 87 5.95 -3.12 5.72
CA ALA A 87 5.62 -1.92 6.50
C ALA A 87 4.65 -0.99 5.74
N GLY A 88 4.85 -0.81 4.43
CA GLY A 88 3.94 -0.06 3.57
C GLY A 88 2.51 -0.61 3.60
N TYR A 89 2.34 -1.93 3.49
CA TYR A 89 1.02 -2.56 3.62
C TYR A 89 0.38 -2.37 4.99
N LEU A 90 1.16 -2.47 6.07
CA LEU A 90 0.66 -2.20 7.43
C LEU A 90 0.22 -0.74 7.62
N GLN A 91 0.95 0.19 7.01
CA GLN A 91 0.62 1.60 7.02
C GLN A 91 -0.69 1.88 6.25
N LEU A 92 -0.83 1.31 5.05
CA LEU A 92 -2.08 1.39 4.28
C LEU A 92 -3.27 0.81 5.06
N ARG A 93 -3.07 -0.33 5.74
CA ARG A 93 -4.08 -0.94 6.62
C ARG A 93 -4.46 -0.01 7.78
N PHE A 94 -3.49 0.62 8.43
CA PHE A 94 -3.76 1.55 9.54
C PHE A 94 -4.53 2.78 9.07
N LEU A 95 -4.20 3.33 7.89
CA LEU A 95 -4.92 4.43 7.28
C LEU A 95 -6.36 4.02 6.88
N ALA A 96 -6.52 2.86 6.25
CA ALA A 96 -7.82 2.32 5.87
C ALA A 96 -8.74 2.09 7.09
N THR A 97 -8.18 1.67 8.23
CA THR A 97 -8.94 1.48 9.48
C THR A 97 -9.49 2.82 10.01
N GLN A 98 -8.82 3.93 9.75
CA GLN A 98 -9.29 5.28 10.09
C GLN A 98 -10.37 5.81 9.13
N GLY A 99 -10.71 5.05 8.09
CA GLY A 99 -11.72 5.37 7.09
C GLY A 99 -11.10 5.59 5.70
N ILE A 100 -11.85 5.28 4.64
CA ILE A 100 -11.36 5.40 3.26
C ILE A 100 -10.97 6.85 2.93
N ARG A 101 -11.65 7.84 3.53
CA ARG A 101 -11.30 9.26 3.32
C ARG A 101 -9.90 9.58 3.82
N VAL A 102 -9.49 9.02 4.96
CA VAL A 102 -8.13 9.20 5.51
C VAL A 102 -7.11 8.50 4.64
N LEU A 103 -7.42 7.30 4.17
CA LEU A 103 -6.59 6.56 3.22
C LEU A 103 -6.40 7.35 1.92
N LEU A 104 -7.49 7.79 1.28
CA LEU A 104 -7.47 8.56 0.05
C LEU A 104 -6.72 9.89 0.26
N ALA A 105 -7.01 10.63 1.33
CA ALA A 105 -6.30 11.86 1.66
C ALA A 105 -4.79 11.64 1.87
N ALA A 106 -4.39 10.54 2.51
CA ALA A 106 -2.97 10.21 2.68
C ALA A 106 -2.29 9.82 1.36
N ILE A 107 -3.03 9.20 0.44
CA ILE A 107 -2.56 8.90 -0.91
C ILE A 107 -2.45 10.20 -1.73
N THR A 108 -3.42 11.13 -1.63
CA THR A 108 -3.51 12.35 -2.45
C THR A 108 -2.72 13.55 -1.92
N GLU A 109 -2.73 13.82 -0.62
CA GLU A 109 -2.13 15.03 -0.02
C GLU A 109 -0.67 14.81 0.41
N ASN A 110 -0.25 13.57 0.69
CA ASN A 110 1.03 13.32 1.36
C ASN A 110 1.79 12.09 0.85
N TYR A 111 1.50 11.55 -0.34
CA TYR A 111 2.29 10.49 -0.99
C TYR A 111 2.86 9.46 0.00
N VAL A 112 2.03 8.99 0.94
CA VAL A 112 2.49 8.29 2.15
C VAL A 112 2.81 6.84 1.81
N ILE A 113 3.84 6.65 0.98
CA ILE A 113 4.53 5.40 0.78
C ILE A 113 6.02 5.74 0.74
N LEU A 114 6.53 5.96 1.96
CA LEU A 114 7.86 5.68 2.46
C LEU A 114 8.99 6.69 2.23
N GLU A 115 9.72 6.96 3.33
CA GLU A 115 11.18 7.05 3.29
C GLU A 115 11.72 5.85 2.51
N GLY A 116 12.01 6.05 1.22
CA GLY A 116 12.68 5.07 0.36
C GLY A 116 12.11 4.92 -1.05
N ASN A 117 10.85 5.25 -1.30
CA ASN A 117 10.24 5.05 -2.62
C ASN A 117 10.09 6.38 -3.35
N CYS A 118 11.03 6.71 -4.24
CA CYS A 118 10.92 7.87 -5.12
C CYS A 118 9.76 7.67 -6.11
N PHE A 119 8.65 8.38 -5.90
CA PHE A 119 7.57 8.52 -6.87
C PHE A 119 7.50 9.98 -7.38
N LEU A 120 7.22 10.16 -8.67
CA LEU A 120 7.11 11.47 -9.33
C LEU A 120 5.62 11.85 -9.49
N PRO A 121 5.18 13.01 -8.96
CA PRO A 121 3.76 13.41 -8.90
C PRO A 121 2.98 13.47 -10.22
N ASP A 122 3.67 13.72 -11.33
CA ASP A 122 3.05 14.18 -12.58
C ASP A 122 2.19 13.13 -13.33
N GLY A 123 2.05 11.91 -12.81
CA GLY A 123 1.32 10.81 -13.48
C GLY A 123 0.23 10.13 -12.66
N PHE A 124 -0.03 10.53 -11.40
CA PHE A 124 -0.91 9.78 -10.51
C PHE A 124 -2.37 9.72 -10.99
N TYR A 125 -2.96 10.86 -11.38
CA TYR A 125 -4.36 10.90 -11.82
C TYR A 125 -4.58 10.10 -13.12
N ASP A 126 -3.61 10.16 -14.03
CA ASP A 126 -3.60 9.40 -15.28
C ASP A 126 -3.39 7.89 -15.04
N ASP A 127 -2.45 7.51 -14.17
CA ASP A 127 -2.09 6.11 -13.87
C ASP A 127 -3.26 5.32 -13.25
N PHE A 128 -4.15 6.00 -12.54
CA PHE A 128 -5.30 5.39 -11.85
C PHE A 128 -6.65 5.76 -12.47
N ASN A 129 -6.66 6.61 -13.50
CA ASN A 129 -7.85 7.07 -14.21
C ASN A 129 -8.90 7.62 -13.22
N ILE A 130 -8.45 8.48 -12.32
CA ILE A 130 -9.28 9.17 -11.32
C ILE A 130 -9.56 10.56 -11.91
N PRO A 131 -10.83 10.92 -12.17
CA PRO A 131 -11.15 12.26 -12.64
C PRO A 131 -10.77 13.28 -11.56
N GLU A 132 -10.14 14.38 -11.97
CA GLU A 132 -9.85 15.54 -11.11
C GLU A 132 -11.10 16.09 -10.41
#